data_AF-X1KGA9-F1
#
_entry.id   AF-X1KGA9-F1
#
_cell.length_a   1.000
_cell.length_b   1.000
_cell.length_c   1.000
_cell.angle_alpha   90.00
_cell.angle_beta   90.00
_cell.angle_gamma   90.00
#
_symmetry.space_group_name_H-M   'P 1'
#
loop_
_entity.id
_entity.type
_entity.pdbx_description
1 polymer ?
#
loop_
_entity_poly.entity_id
_entity_poly.type
_entity_poly.pdbx_seq_one_letter_code
_entity_poly.pdbx_strand_id
1 'polypeptide(L)'
;MADKQEVLQKVQDILTDALGVDEGEVAEDASLVADLGAESIDFLDIIFRLEKTFNIKIPRGDLFPEDLLSNENIEKGIEILRSLA
;
A
#
# COMPACT_ATOMS: atom_id res chain seq x y z
N MET A 1 -1.31 -24.60 -12.70
CA MET A 1 -1.26 -23.95 -11.38
C MET A 1 -0.42 -22.71 -11.60
N ALA A 2 -0.92 -21.50 -11.32
CA ALA A 2 -0.11 -20.30 -11.57
C ALA A 2 1.19 -20.41 -10.78
N ASP A 3 2.33 -20.39 -11.47
CA ASP A 3 3.62 -20.50 -10.81
C ASP A 3 3.82 -19.25 -9.95
N LYS A 4 4.32 -19.41 -8.72
CA LYS A 4 4.56 -18.27 -7.80
C LYS A 4 5.40 -17.19 -8.49
N GLN A 5 6.32 -17.60 -9.36
CA GLN A 5 7.14 -16.72 -10.17
C GLN A 5 6.33 -15.89 -11.19
N GLU A 6 5.30 -16.45 -11.83
CA GLU A 6 4.45 -15.68 -12.76
C GLU A 6 3.65 -14.60 -12.02
N VAL A 7 3.16 -14.91 -10.82
CA VAL A 7 2.48 -13.92 -9.97
C VAL A 7 3.44 -12.81 -9.58
N LEU A 8 4.65 -13.18 -9.15
CA LEU A 8 5.65 -12.22 -8.70
C LEU A 8 6.11 -11.29 -9.83
N GLN A 9 6.32 -11.84 -11.03
CA GLN A 9 6.70 -11.06 -12.21
C GLN A 9 5.60 -10.07 -12.60
N LYS A 10 4.33 -10.47 -12.53
CA LYS A 10 3.20 -9.55 -12.76
C LYS A 10 3.08 -8.47 -11.70
N VAL A 11 3.34 -8.81 -10.43
CA VAL A 11 3.34 -7.82 -9.34
C VAL A 11 4.48 -6.83 -9.54
N GLN A 12 5.68 -7.30 -9.88
CA GLN A 12 6.82 -6.45 -10.20
C GLN A 12 6.48 -5.49 -11.34
N ASP A 13 6.00 -6.00 -12.49
CA ASP A 13 5.60 -5.18 -13.65
C ASP A 13 4.60 -4.07 -13.27
N ILE A 14 3.61 -4.40 -12.42
CA ILE A 14 2.63 -3.43 -11.91
C ILE A 14 3.30 -2.37 -11.02
N LEU A 15 4.22 -2.77 -10.13
CA LEU A 15 4.94 -1.86 -9.24
C LEU A 15 5.86 -0.92 -10.04
N THR A 16 6.59 -1.47 -11.01
CA THR A 16 7.47 -0.74 -11.92
C THR A 16 6.68 0.33 -12.71
N ASP A 17 5.52 -0.03 -13.26
CA ASP A 17 4.69 0.91 -14.04
C ASP A 17 3.94 1.93 -13.16
N ALA A 18 3.49 1.53 -11.97
CA ALA A 18 2.79 2.43 -11.05
C ALA A 18 3.72 3.44 -10.38
N LEU A 19 4.93 3.01 -10.00
CA LEU A 19 5.90 3.85 -9.27
C LEU A 19 6.93 4.52 -10.20
N GLY A 20 7.03 4.07 -11.46
CA GLY A 20 8.01 4.60 -12.42
C GLY A 20 9.46 4.28 -12.05
N VAL A 21 9.67 3.20 -11.29
CA VAL A 21 10.99 2.69 -10.87
C VAL A 21 11.50 1.65 -11.87
N ASP A 22 12.75 1.20 -11.73
CA ASP A 22 13.29 0.12 -12.57
C ASP A 22 12.92 -1.26 -12.00
N GLU A 23 12.76 -2.29 -12.86
CA GLU A 23 12.47 -3.67 -12.39
C GLU A 23 13.54 -4.19 -11.43
N GLY A 24 14.79 -3.69 -11.57
CA GLY A 24 15.90 -4.03 -10.68
C GLY A 24 15.82 -3.42 -9.29
N GLU A 25 15.00 -2.39 -9.08
CA GLU A 25 14.78 -1.76 -7.77
C GLU A 25 13.65 -2.46 -6.98
N VAL A 26 12.74 -3.14 -7.68
CA VAL A 26 11.61 -3.87 -7.07
C VAL A 26 12.05 -5.25 -6.58
N ALA A 27 12.75 -5.27 -5.43
CA ALA A 27 13.10 -6.50 -4.74
C ALA A 27 11.91 -7.08 -3.94
N GLU A 28 11.89 -8.40 -3.73
CA GLU A 28 10.87 -9.07 -2.90
C GLU A 28 10.82 -8.56 -1.45
N ASP A 29 11.95 -8.04 -0.95
CA ASP A 29 12.11 -7.49 0.40
C ASP A 29 12.07 -5.96 0.42
N ALA A 30 11.90 -5.31 -0.75
CA ALA A 30 11.90 -3.85 -0.84
C ALA A 30 10.66 -3.26 -0.15
N SER A 31 10.88 -2.20 0.62
CA SER A 31 9.80 -1.42 1.20
C SER A 31 9.20 -0.50 0.14
N LEU A 32 7.90 -0.66 -0.13
CA LEU A 32 7.18 0.20 -1.07
C LEU A 32 7.35 1.69 -0.74
N VAL A 33 7.34 2.05 0.55
CA VAL A 33 7.49 3.45 1.00
C VAL A 33 8.97 3.86 1.11
N ALA A 34 9.79 3.06 1.79
CA ALA A 34 11.14 3.49 2.14
C ALA A 34 12.16 3.31 1.01
N ASP A 35 11.99 2.29 0.17
CA ASP A 35 12.90 1.98 -0.93
C ASP A 35 12.37 2.50 -2.27
N LEU A 36 11.06 2.33 -2.54
CA LEU A 36 10.45 2.73 -3.81
C LEU A 36 9.75 4.09 -3.76
N GLY A 37 9.66 4.72 -2.59
CA GLY A 37 9.09 6.07 -2.46
C GLY A 37 7.58 6.16 -2.72
N ALA A 38 6.84 5.05 -2.61
CA ALA A 38 5.40 5.03 -2.85
C ALA A 38 4.64 5.95 -1.89
N GLU A 39 3.80 6.82 -2.45
CA GLU A 39 2.88 7.68 -1.74
C GLU A 39 1.46 7.10 -1.72
N SER A 40 0.58 7.68 -0.90
CA SER A 40 -0.81 7.23 -0.74
C SER A 40 -1.58 7.06 -2.06
N ILE A 41 -1.26 7.87 -3.08
CA ILE A 41 -1.85 7.78 -4.42
C ILE A 41 -1.33 6.56 -5.18
N ASP A 42 -0.04 6.26 -5.05
CA ASP A 42 0.58 5.12 -5.73
C ASP A 42 0.02 3.80 -5.21
N PHE A 43 -0.22 3.69 -3.90
CA PHE A 43 -0.89 2.53 -3.31
C PHE A 43 -2.27 2.27 -3.93
N LEU A 44 -3.05 3.33 -4.17
CA LEU A 44 -4.36 3.22 -4.81
C LEU A 44 -4.25 2.69 -6.25
N ASP A 45 -3.27 3.18 -7.01
CA ASP A 45 -3.06 2.77 -8.39
C ASP A 45 -2.55 1.33 -8.48
N ILE A 46 -1.59 0.96 -7.64
CA ILE A 46 -1.08 -0.41 -7.50
C ILE A 46 -2.23 -1.37 -7.17
N ILE A 47 -3.03 -1.07 -6.15
CA ILE A 47 -4.18 -1.91 -5.75
C ILE A 47 -5.15 -2.05 -6.91
N PHE A 48 -5.52 -0.94 -7.56
CA PHE A 48 -6.47 -0.97 -8.68
C PHE A 48 -5.97 -1.83 -9.85
N ARG A 49 -4.67 -1.73 -10.17
CA ARG A 49 -4.02 -2.56 -11.20
C ARG A 49 -3.95 -4.02 -10.81
N LEU A 50 -3.64 -4.34 -9.55
CA LEU A 50 -3.65 -5.71 -9.03
C LEU A 50 -5.06 -6.30 -9.08
N GLU A 51 -6.07 -5.58 -8.62
CA GLU A 51 -7.48 -5.98 -8.67
C GLU A 51 -7.91 -6.32 -10.11
N LYS A 52 -7.54 -5.46 -11.07
CA LYS A 52 -7.87 -5.65 -12.50
C LYS A 52 -7.10 -6.82 -13.14
N THR A 53 -5.80 -6.94 -12.85
CA THR A 53 -4.94 -7.97 -13.46
C THR A 53 -5.24 -9.37 -12.94
N PHE A 54 -5.51 -9.50 -11.65
CA PHE A 54 -5.81 -10.79 -11.02
C PHE A 54 -7.31 -11.05 -10.90
N ASN A 55 -8.15 -10.08 -11.28
CA ASN A 55 -9.60 -10.13 -11.15
C ASN A 55 -10.04 -10.45 -9.71
N ILE A 56 -9.35 -9.83 -8.74
CA ILE A 56 -9.57 -9.94 -7.29
C ILE A 56 -10.12 -8.62 -6.74
N LYS A 57 -10.66 -8.66 -5.51
CA LYS A 57 -10.98 -7.45 -4.74
C LYS A 57 -10.10 -7.38 -3.51
N ILE A 58 -9.37 -6.29 -3.35
CA ILE A 58 -8.53 -6.02 -2.19
C ILE A 58 -9.28 -5.02 -1.30
N PRO A 59 -9.65 -5.39 -0.06
CA PRO A 59 -10.32 -4.49 0.86
C PRO A 59 -9.39 -3.33 1.22
N ARG A 60 -9.80 -2.12 0.85
CA ARG A 60 -8.94 -0.92 0.99
C ARG A 60 -8.87 -0.40 2.43
N GLY A 61 -9.80 -0.81 3.30
CA GLY A 61 -9.94 -0.33 4.67
C GLY A 61 -8.74 -0.59 5.58
N ASP A 62 -7.86 -1.54 5.24
CA ASP A 62 -6.68 -1.89 6.04
C ASP A 62 -5.37 -1.26 5.51
N LEU A 63 -5.40 -0.58 4.37
CA LEU A 63 -4.19 -0.17 3.62
C LEU A 63 -4.04 1.35 3.46
N PHE A 64 -5.02 2.14 3.91
CA PHE A 64 -4.90 3.60 3.82
C PHE A 64 -4.09 4.17 4.98
N PRO A 65 -3.06 4.97 4.67
CA PRO A 65 -2.43 5.80 5.68
C PRO A 65 -3.32 6.95 6.15
N GLU A 66 -4.56 7.16 5.72
CA GLU A 66 -5.47 8.11 6.41
C GLU A 66 -5.73 7.70 7.88
N ASP A 67 -5.61 6.41 8.21
CA ASP A 67 -5.58 5.90 9.59
C ASP A 67 -4.18 6.08 10.26
N LEU A 68 -3.10 6.19 9.47
CA LEU A 68 -1.70 6.34 9.95
C LEU A 68 -1.19 7.80 9.98
N LEU A 69 -1.80 8.69 9.20
CA LEU A 69 -1.55 10.13 9.07
C LEU A 69 -2.50 10.95 9.95
N SER A 70 -3.43 10.28 10.64
CA SER A 70 -4.18 10.85 11.76
C SER A 70 -3.29 11.04 13.00
N ASN A 71 -2.16 11.73 12.83
CA ASN A 71 -1.35 12.29 13.91
C ASN A 71 -1.95 13.63 14.38
N GLU A 72 -3.26 13.65 14.62
CA GLU A 72 -3.99 14.73 15.31
C GLU A 72 -5.06 14.20 16.29
N ASN A 73 -5.09 12.89 16.61
CA ASN A 73 -6.09 12.33 17.52
C ASN A 73 -5.55 11.64 18.78
N ILE A 74 -4.24 11.68 19.06
CA ILE A 74 -3.77 11.33 20.42
C ILE A 74 -4.35 12.33 21.44
N GLU A 75 -4.41 13.62 21.09
CA GLU A 75 -4.94 14.66 21.97
C GLU A 75 -6.46 14.54 22.17
N LYS A 76 -7.24 14.31 21.10
CA LYS A 76 -8.69 14.05 21.21
C LYS A 76 -9.02 12.78 21.97
N GLY A 77 -8.21 11.72 21.83
CA GLY A 77 -8.36 10.49 22.60
C GLY A 77 -8.18 10.70 24.11
N ILE A 78 -7.22 11.53 24.51
CA ILE A 78 -6.98 11.88 25.91
C ILE A 78 -8.08 12.82 26.46
N GLU A 79 -8.61 13.73 25.64
CA GLU A 79 -9.68 14.66 26.05
C GLU A 79 -11.00 13.94 26.35
N ILE A 80 -11.34 12.90 25.57
CA ILE A 80 -12.51 12.04 25.82
C ILE A 80 -12.39 11.31 27.16
N LEU A 81 -11.21 10.78 27.49
CA LEU A 81 -10.96 10.09 28.77
C LEU A 81 -11.01 11.05 29.98
N ARG A 82 -10.66 12.33 29.78
CA ARG A 82 -10.74 13.38 30.82
C ARG A 82 -12.15 13.87 31.11
N SER A 83 -13.05 13.81 30.12
CA SER A 83 -14.46 14.17 30.27
C SER A 83 -15.29 13.08 30.97
N LEU A 84 -14.76 11.86 31.04
CA LEU A 84 -15.38 10.68 31.64
C LEU A 84 -14.94 10.42 33.10
N ALA A 85 -14.04 11.24 33.65
CA ALA A 85 -13.58 11.19 35.05
C ALA A 85 -14.10 12.42 35.82
#